data_AF-A0A935RCS9-F1
#
_entry.id   AF-A0A935RCS9-F1
#
_cell.length_a   1.000
_cell.length_b   1.000
_cell.length_c   1.000
_cell.angle_alpha   90.00
_cell.angle_beta   90.00
_cell.angle_gamma   90.00
#
_symmetry.space_group_name_H-M   'P 1'
#
loop_
_entity.id
_entity.type
_entity.pdbx_description
1 polymer ?
#
loop_
_entity_poly.entity_id
_entity_poly.type
_entity_poly.pdbx_seq_one_letter_code
_entity_poly.pdbx_strand_id
1 'polypeptide(L)'
;MYSGILDLPWWGYILVTLALTHVTIAGVTIFLHRHQAHRALELGPIPSHFFRFWLWMTTGMITKEWAAIHRKHHAKCETAEDPHSPQVLGLNRVLWTGVFLYVKESRNVDTMERYGHGTPDDWLERKLYSPLHKAGVVLMLGIDVALFGVWPGALIWVVQMVWIPFWAAGVVNGIGHFWGYRNFACADASTNFFPLGILIGGEELHNNHHAFATSAKLSNKWYEFDVGWLYIRLMEMIGLARVKKVAPIPRLGAIRPAIDLDMLQAVVTHRYDVLAKYLKTLRHLAAEEFDQLRIDAREGRSMKRLLGEDGAALPAPQKERLTAVLDRSEPLAKAYAMRADLEALWARSSASHDQLVKQLQDWVARAEHSGIRQLEEFSLRLRCYAV
;
A
#
# COMPACT_ATOMS: atom_id res chain seq x y z
N MET A 1 24.61 40.62 7.82
CA MET A 1 24.20 39.21 7.60
C MET A 1 23.09 39.24 6.56
N TYR A 2 23.18 38.47 5.49
CA TYR A 2 22.18 38.55 4.40
C TYR A 2 20.83 38.01 4.88
N SER A 3 19.80 38.86 4.88
CA SER A 3 18.46 38.56 5.39
C SER A 3 17.50 37.96 4.36
N GLY A 4 17.96 37.72 3.13
CA GLY A 4 17.12 37.23 2.04
C GLY A 4 16.43 38.33 1.25
N ILE A 5 15.76 37.95 0.17
CA ILE A 5 14.88 38.82 -0.63
C ILE A 5 13.52 39.01 0.08
N LEU A 6 13.05 38.00 0.79
CA LEU A 6 11.74 37.97 1.45
C LEU A 6 11.92 38.08 2.97
N ASP A 7 11.48 39.21 3.52
CA ASP A 7 11.42 39.41 4.97
C ASP A 7 10.07 38.97 5.50
N LEU A 8 10.03 37.78 6.13
CA LEU A 8 8.83 37.19 6.69
C LEU A 8 8.86 37.22 8.22
N PRO A 9 7.70 37.33 8.89
CA PRO A 9 7.63 37.02 10.31
C PRO A 9 8.00 35.54 10.55
N TRP A 10 8.43 35.19 11.77
CA TRP A 10 8.92 33.83 12.09
C TRP A 10 7.95 32.70 11.69
N TRP A 11 6.65 32.93 11.85
CA TRP A 11 5.61 31.97 11.46
C TRP A 11 5.47 31.83 9.94
N GLY A 12 5.83 32.87 9.18
CA GLY A 12 5.82 32.86 7.72
C GLY A 12 6.84 31.87 7.16
N TYR A 13 8.05 31.80 7.73
CA TYR A 13 9.04 30.79 7.35
C TYR A 13 8.54 29.36 7.62
N ILE A 14 7.81 29.14 8.71
CA ILE A 14 7.21 27.84 9.02
C ILE A 14 6.18 27.46 7.95
N LEU A 15 5.26 28.37 7.61
CA LEU A 15 4.25 28.12 6.58
C LEU A 15 4.87 27.84 5.22
N VAL A 16 5.90 28.61 4.83
CA VAL A 16 6.66 28.37 3.60
C VAL A 16 7.32 26.99 3.64
N THR A 17 7.98 26.63 4.74
CA THR A 17 8.60 25.30 4.90
C THR A 17 7.57 24.20 4.66
N LEU A 18 6.41 24.28 5.33
CA LEU A 18 5.33 23.32 5.21
C LEU A 18 4.76 23.27 3.79
N ALA A 19 4.61 24.42 3.13
CA ALA A 19 4.15 24.46 1.74
C ALA A 19 5.17 23.79 0.79
N LEU A 20 6.45 24.09 0.94
CA LEU A 20 7.51 23.52 0.10
C LEU A 20 7.61 21.99 0.29
N THR A 21 7.60 21.50 1.53
CA THR A 21 7.64 20.06 1.81
C THR A 21 6.36 19.36 1.34
N HIS A 22 5.22 20.04 1.40
CA HIS A 22 3.96 19.54 0.86
C HIS A 22 4.00 19.35 -0.65
N VAL A 23 4.61 20.28 -1.40
CA VAL A 23 4.84 20.10 -2.85
C VAL A 23 5.77 18.91 -3.11
N THR A 24 6.81 18.73 -2.29
CA THR A 24 7.70 17.55 -2.40
C THR A 24 6.93 16.25 -2.18
N ILE A 25 6.07 16.18 -1.18
CA ILE A 25 5.20 15.02 -0.95
C ILE A 25 4.24 14.79 -2.12
N ALA A 26 3.61 15.85 -2.63
CA ALA A 26 2.75 15.76 -3.81
C ALA A 26 3.53 15.20 -5.02
N GLY A 27 4.79 15.57 -5.18
CA GLY A 27 5.69 14.98 -6.17
C GLY A 27 5.95 13.49 -5.94
N VAL A 28 6.30 13.10 -4.71
CA VAL A 28 6.54 11.68 -4.39
C VAL A 28 5.28 10.84 -4.60
N THR A 29 4.13 11.26 -4.06
CA THR A 29 2.87 10.49 -4.15
C THR A 29 2.34 10.43 -5.58
N ILE A 30 2.27 11.55 -6.30
CA ILE A 30 1.61 11.58 -7.61
C ILE A 30 2.55 11.12 -8.71
N PHE A 31 3.77 11.67 -8.76
CA PHE A 31 4.72 11.39 -9.82
C PHE A 31 5.51 10.10 -9.58
N LEU A 32 6.26 9.97 -8.49
CA LEU A 32 7.09 8.77 -8.28
C LEU A 32 6.27 7.52 -7.98
N HIS A 33 5.30 7.64 -7.07
CA HIS A 33 4.54 6.49 -6.58
C HIS A 33 3.44 6.06 -7.55
N ARG A 34 2.39 6.86 -7.72
CA ARG A 34 1.21 6.45 -8.49
C ARG A 34 1.45 6.45 -10.00
N HIS A 35 2.19 7.42 -10.55
CA HIS A 35 2.47 7.51 -11.98
C HIS A 35 3.64 6.62 -12.40
N GLN A 36 4.83 6.81 -11.84
CA GLN A 36 6.04 6.11 -12.28
C GLN A 36 6.10 4.65 -11.79
N ALA A 37 5.95 4.38 -10.49
CA ALA A 37 6.06 3.02 -9.97
C ALA A 37 4.88 2.14 -10.39
N HIS A 38 3.63 2.63 -10.23
CA HIS A 38 2.43 1.81 -10.41
C HIS A 38 1.65 2.01 -11.71
N ARG A 39 1.96 3.04 -12.50
CA ARG A 39 1.25 3.38 -13.74
C ARG A 39 -0.27 3.51 -13.56
N ALA A 40 -0.69 3.99 -12.39
CA ALA A 40 -2.09 4.15 -12.02
C ALA A 40 -2.78 5.32 -12.73
N LEU A 41 -1.98 6.29 -13.19
CA LEU A 41 -2.41 7.44 -13.98
C LEU A 41 -1.38 7.80 -15.04
N GLU A 42 -1.81 8.56 -16.04
CA GLU A 42 -0.96 9.31 -16.95
C GLU A 42 -0.94 10.78 -16.55
N LEU A 43 0.25 11.39 -16.57
CA LEU A 43 0.43 12.82 -16.41
C LEU A 43 0.78 13.42 -17.76
N GLY A 44 0.22 14.59 -18.06
CA GLY A 44 0.63 15.40 -19.19
C GLY A 44 2.09 15.88 -19.04
N PRO A 45 2.73 16.36 -20.12
CA PRO A 45 4.13 16.78 -20.09
C PRO A 45 4.45 17.85 -19.04
N ILE A 46 3.55 18.82 -18.83
CA ILE A 46 3.74 19.92 -17.86
C ILE A 46 3.83 19.42 -16.41
N PRO A 47 2.80 18.77 -15.83
CA PRO A 47 2.90 18.28 -14.45
C PRO A 47 3.97 17.21 -14.29
N SER A 48 4.16 16.34 -15.29
CA SER A 48 5.22 15.32 -15.27
C SER A 48 6.61 15.95 -15.12
N HIS A 49 6.91 16.97 -15.94
CA HIS A 49 8.17 17.69 -15.84
C HIS A 49 8.29 18.50 -14.55
N PHE A 50 7.22 19.21 -14.15
CA PHE A 50 7.20 19.98 -12.90
C PHE A 50 7.57 19.14 -11.69
N PHE A 51 6.89 18.01 -11.47
CA PHE A 51 7.19 17.16 -10.31
C PHE A 51 8.58 16.55 -10.39
N ARG A 52 9.02 16.12 -11.56
CA ARG A 52 10.36 15.56 -11.75
C ARG A 52 11.46 16.57 -11.45
N PHE A 53 11.33 17.81 -11.96
CA PHE A 53 12.26 18.90 -11.68
C PHE A 53 12.24 19.29 -10.19
N TRP A 54 11.06 19.40 -9.60
CA TRP A 54 10.89 19.72 -8.18
C TRP A 54 11.59 18.69 -7.27
N LEU A 55 11.41 17.40 -7.56
CA LEU A 55 12.04 16.33 -6.79
C LEU A 55 13.56 16.29 -7.00
N TRP A 56 14.03 16.56 -8.21
CA TRP A 56 15.46 16.70 -8.46
C TRP A 56 16.08 17.80 -7.57
N MET A 57 15.40 18.95 -7.42
CA MET A 57 15.86 20.02 -6.53
C MET A 57 15.74 19.68 -5.03
N THR A 58 14.62 19.09 -4.62
CA THR A 58 14.29 18.96 -3.19
C THR A 58 14.71 17.65 -2.54
N THR A 59 15.05 16.63 -3.34
CA THR A 59 15.43 15.31 -2.81
C THR A 59 16.65 14.72 -3.51
N GLY A 60 16.96 15.15 -4.73
CA GLY A 60 18.00 14.53 -5.57
C GLY A 60 17.68 13.07 -5.93
N MET A 61 16.42 12.65 -5.84
CA MET A 61 16.03 11.28 -6.16
C MET A 61 16.04 11.05 -7.66
N ILE A 62 16.61 9.92 -8.07
CA ILE A 62 16.59 9.45 -9.45
C ILE A 62 15.32 8.62 -9.67
N THR A 63 14.55 8.95 -10.70
CA THR A 63 13.22 8.36 -10.94
C THR A 63 13.29 6.85 -11.09
N LYS A 64 14.26 6.37 -11.87
CA LYS A 64 14.49 4.93 -12.10
C LYS A 64 14.79 4.19 -10.81
N GLU A 65 15.67 4.74 -9.97
CA GLU A 65 16.08 4.11 -8.71
C GLU A 65 14.89 3.98 -7.76
N TRP A 66 14.15 5.07 -7.54
CA TRP A 66 13.01 5.06 -6.63
C TRP A 66 11.93 4.08 -7.10
N ALA A 67 11.54 4.14 -8.38
CA ALA A 67 10.51 3.27 -8.93
C ALA A 67 10.93 1.79 -8.91
N ALA A 68 12.20 1.48 -9.20
CA ALA A 68 12.72 0.11 -9.17
C ALA A 68 12.69 -0.47 -7.75
N ILE A 69 13.18 0.28 -6.76
CA ILE A 69 13.21 -0.15 -5.36
C ILE A 69 11.79 -0.34 -4.83
N HIS A 70 10.88 0.59 -5.13
CA HIS A 70 9.47 0.49 -4.72
C HIS A 70 8.77 -0.73 -5.33
N ARG A 71 8.99 -0.99 -6.62
CA ARG A 71 8.45 -2.18 -7.30
C ARG A 71 9.04 -3.47 -6.75
N LYS A 72 10.33 -3.50 -6.41
CA LYS A 72 10.96 -4.64 -5.75
C LYS A 72 10.34 -4.89 -4.38
N HIS A 73 10.11 -3.84 -3.59
CA HIS A 73 9.41 -3.93 -2.31
C HIS A 73 8.03 -4.60 -2.47
N HIS A 74 7.20 -4.16 -3.41
CA HIS A 74 5.92 -4.85 -3.67
C HIS A 74 6.08 -6.30 -4.12
N ALA A 75 7.07 -6.59 -4.97
CA ALA A 75 7.29 -7.93 -5.51
C ALA A 75 7.84 -8.93 -4.47
N LYS A 76 8.56 -8.42 -3.46
CA LYS A 76 9.27 -9.20 -2.46
C LYS A 76 8.84 -8.86 -1.03
N CYS A 77 7.66 -8.26 -0.89
CA CYS A 77 7.20 -7.66 0.36
C CYS A 77 7.29 -8.64 1.53
N GLU A 78 7.89 -8.19 2.64
CA GLU A 78 8.10 -8.98 3.86
C GLU A 78 8.95 -10.25 3.70
N THR A 79 9.69 -10.38 2.60
CA THR A 79 10.71 -11.43 2.44
C THR A 79 12.10 -10.86 2.75
N ALA A 80 13.09 -11.74 2.88
CA ALA A 80 14.50 -11.32 3.02
C ALA A 80 15.03 -10.52 1.82
N GLU A 81 14.34 -10.59 0.67
CA GLU A 81 14.67 -9.80 -0.53
C GLU A 81 14.00 -8.42 -0.55
N ASP A 82 13.08 -8.12 0.37
CA ASP A 82 12.51 -6.78 0.52
C ASP A 82 13.60 -5.80 1.00
N PRO A 83 13.91 -4.74 0.24
CA PRO A 83 14.96 -3.81 0.62
C PRO A 83 14.69 -3.07 1.94
N HIS A 84 13.43 -2.94 2.36
CA HIS A 84 13.05 -2.16 3.54
C HIS A 84 11.87 -2.74 4.32
N SER A 85 11.74 -4.07 4.38
CA SER A 85 10.76 -4.74 5.25
C SER A 85 11.07 -4.47 6.73
N PRO A 86 10.16 -3.84 7.51
CA PRO A 86 10.33 -3.71 8.95
C PRO A 86 10.08 -5.02 9.70
N GLN A 87 9.41 -6.00 9.08
CA GLN A 87 9.22 -7.32 9.67
C GLN A 87 10.51 -8.14 9.68
N VAL A 88 11.35 -7.99 8.64
CA VAL A 88 12.64 -8.67 8.53
C VAL A 88 13.77 -7.86 9.18
N LEU A 89 13.83 -6.55 8.92
CA LEU A 89 14.95 -5.69 9.34
C LEU A 89 14.73 -5.02 10.71
N GLY A 90 13.50 -5.09 11.23
CA GLY A 90 13.07 -4.43 12.46
C GLY A 90 12.61 -2.98 12.23
N LEU A 91 11.52 -2.61 12.92
CA LEU A 91 10.88 -1.30 12.78
C LEU A 91 11.86 -0.13 12.98
N ASN A 92 12.66 -0.14 14.05
CA ASN A 92 13.59 0.96 14.36
C ASN A 92 14.62 1.19 13.24
N ARG A 93 15.06 0.11 12.58
CA ARG A 93 16.01 0.21 11.49
C ARG A 93 15.38 0.90 10.29
N VAL A 94 14.18 0.49 9.90
CA VAL A 94 13.47 1.12 8.77
C VAL A 94 13.12 2.57 9.10
N LEU A 95 12.57 2.83 10.29
CA LEU A 95 12.12 4.15 10.73
C LEU A 95 13.24 5.20 10.70
N TRP A 96 14.42 4.87 11.23
CA TRP A 96 15.52 5.83 11.39
C TRP A 96 16.60 5.75 10.31
N THR A 97 16.71 4.62 9.61
CA THR A 97 17.78 4.38 8.63
C THR A 97 17.27 3.98 7.25
N GLY A 98 15.96 4.08 7.00
CA GLY A 98 15.32 3.67 5.74
C GLY A 98 15.97 4.27 4.49
N VAL A 99 16.40 5.53 4.54
CA VAL A 99 17.13 6.17 3.43
C VAL A 99 18.43 5.43 3.06
N PHE A 100 19.17 4.90 4.02
CA PHE A 100 20.39 4.13 3.75
C PHE A 100 20.09 2.78 3.12
N LEU A 101 18.92 2.19 3.42
CA LEU A 101 18.45 0.98 2.74
C LEU A 101 18.13 1.27 1.26
N TYR A 102 17.48 2.41 0.96
CA TYR A 102 17.27 2.86 -0.42
C TYR A 102 18.58 3.10 -1.15
N VAL A 103 19.54 3.82 -0.56
CA VAL A 103 20.85 4.10 -1.18
C VAL A 103 21.65 2.81 -1.40
N LYS A 104 21.55 1.85 -0.48
CA LYS A 104 22.17 0.53 -0.66
C LYS A 104 21.56 -0.19 -1.87
N GLU A 105 20.22 -0.20 -1.96
CA GLU A 105 19.52 -0.91 -3.02
C GLU A 105 19.63 -0.22 -4.38
N SER A 106 19.78 1.11 -4.43
CA SER A 106 19.95 1.85 -5.69
C SER A 106 21.25 1.48 -6.42
N ARG A 107 22.25 1.00 -5.67
CA ARG A 107 23.51 0.48 -6.22
C ARG A 107 23.42 -0.95 -6.74
N ASN A 108 22.26 -1.61 -6.58
CA ASN A 108 22.05 -2.96 -7.06
C ASN A 108 21.60 -2.96 -8.53
N VAL A 109 22.52 -3.34 -9.42
CA VAL A 109 22.29 -3.37 -10.88
C VAL A 109 21.13 -4.30 -11.25
N ASP A 110 21.02 -5.48 -10.63
CA ASP A 110 19.96 -6.44 -10.92
C ASP A 110 18.57 -5.85 -10.60
N THR A 111 18.46 -5.10 -9.50
CA THR A 111 17.21 -4.40 -9.15
C THR A 111 16.86 -3.32 -10.18
N MET A 112 17.85 -2.54 -10.63
CA MET A 112 17.63 -1.49 -11.63
C MET A 112 17.23 -2.07 -12.98
N GLU A 113 17.82 -3.18 -13.38
CA GLU A 113 17.51 -3.88 -14.62
C GLU A 113 16.13 -4.50 -14.56
N ARG A 114 15.79 -5.28 -13.53
CA ARG A 114 14.51 -6.01 -13.45
C ARG A 114 13.29 -5.12 -13.18
N TYR A 115 13.46 -4.09 -12.36
CA TYR A 115 12.33 -3.32 -11.84
C TYR A 115 12.30 -1.87 -12.34
N GLY A 116 13.35 -1.35 -12.99
CA GLY A 116 13.44 0.05 -13.42
C GLY A 116 12.74 0.40 -14.74
N HIS A 117 12.09 -0.57 -15.41
CA HIS A 117 11.57 -0.39 -16.77
C HIS A 117 10.47 0.67 -16.92
N GLY A 118 10.44 1.34 -18.08
CA GLY A 118 9.43 2.34 -18.45
C GLY A 118 9.36 3.54 -17.50
N THR A 119 10.51 3.89 -16.93
CA THR A 119 10.77 5.21 -16.34
C THR A 119 11.40 6.12 -17.42
N PRO A 120 11.44 7.46 -17.22
CA PRO A 120 12.00 8.36 -18.21
C PRO A 120 13.46 8.01 -18.53
N ASP A 121 13.78 8.00 -19.82
CA ASP A 121 15.14 7.92 -20.34
C ASP A 121 15.28 8.95 -21.47
N ASP A 122 14.83 10.17 -21.22
CA ASP A 122 15.00 11.29 -22.16
C ASP A 122 16.36 11.97 -21.96
N TRP A 123 16.62 13.01 -22.75
CA TRP A 123 17.86 13.79 -22.65
C TRP A 123 18.04 14.39 -21.25
N LEU A 124 16.96 14.87 -20.62
CA LEU A 124 17.02 15.44 -19.28
C LEU A 124 17.42 14.39 -18.25
N GLU A 125 16.91 13.16 -18.32
CA GLU A 125 17.31 12.09 -17.38
C GLU A 125 18.80 11.80 -17.53
N ARG A 126 19.24 11.58 -18.76
CA ARG A 126 20.59 11.10 -19.06
C ARG A 126 21.68 12.15 -18.86
N LYS A 127 21.35 13.43 -18.98
CA LYS A 127 22.34 14.52 -18.96
C LYS A 127 22.22 15.46 -17.76
N LEU A 128 21.04 15.58 -17.17
CA LEU A 128 20.80 16.50 -16.06
C LEU A 128 20.38 15.76 -14.79
N TYR A 129 19.23 15.10 -14.80
CA TYR A 129 18.62 14.63 -13.55
C TYR A 129 19.40 13.51 -12.87
N SER A 130 19.86 12.50 -13.60
CA SER A 130 20.62 11.39 -12.99
C SER A 130 22.07 11.77 -12.68
N PRO A 131 22.87 12.30 -13.64
CA PRO A 131 24.28 12.59 -13.38
C PRO A 131 24.48 13.74 -12.38
N LEU A 132 23.58 14.73 -12.41
CA LEU A 132 23.68 15.95 -11.60
C LEU A 132 22.62 15.99 -10.48
N HIS A 133 22.14 14.84 -9.99
CA HIS A 133 21.13 14.77 -8.92
C HIS A 133 21.49 15.60 -7.66
N LYS A 134 22.77 15.62 -7.27
CA LYS A 134 23.25 16.45 -6.15
C LYS A 134 23.26 17.94 -6.46
N ALA A 135 23.42 18.32 -7.73
CA ALA A 135 23.41 19.72 -8.12
C ALA A 135 22.03 20.36 -7.92
N GLY A 136 20.95 19.60 -8.09
CA GLY A 136 19.60 20.07 -7.79
C GLY A 136 19.42 20.42 -6.31
N VAL A 137 19.91 19.55 -5.44
CA VAL A 137 19.91 19.76 -3.99
C VAL A 137 20.72 21.00 -3.58
N VAL A 138 21.90 21.20 -4.18
CA VAL A 138 22.73 22.40 -3.96
C VAL A 138 22.06 23.66 -4.53
N LEU A 139 21.39 23.55 -5.68
CA LEU A 139 20.61 24.64 -6.27
C LEU A 139 19.47 25.06 -5.34
N MET A 140 18.74 24.11 -4.75
CA MET A 140 17.67 24.40 -3.80
C MET A 140 18.21 25.15 -2.57
N LEU A 141 19.37 24.74 -2.03
CA LEU A 141 20.02 25.47 -0.93
C LEU A 141 20.32 26.92 -1.32
N GLY A 142 20.86 27.13 -2.52
CA GLY A 142 21.12 28.47 -3.04
C GLY A 142 19.85 29.31 -3.18
N ILE A 143 18.75 28.71 -3.66
CA ILE A 143 17.44 29.36 -3.78
C ILE A 143 16.90 29.75 -2.40
N ASP A 144 16.90 28.82 -1.43
CA ASP A 144 16.36 29.09 -0.09
C ASP A 144 17.18 30.15 0.65
N VAL A 145 18.51 30.09 0.56
CA VAL A 145 19.39 31.11 1.15
C VAL A 145 19.18 32.47 0.48
N ALA A 146 19.04 32.51 -0.85
CA ALA A 146 18.75 33.74 -1.57
C ALA A 146 17.39 34.33 -1.18
N LEU A 147 16.35 33.51 -1.05
CA LEU A 147 15.00 33.99 -0.76
C LEU A 147 14.82 34.37 0.70
N PHE A 148 15.31 33.56 1.64
CA PHE A 148 14.97 33.66 3.07
C PHE A 148 16.16 34.04 3.97
N GLY A 149 17.32 34.30 3.38
CA GLY A 149 18.54 34.62 4.10
C GLY A 149 19.29 33.39 4.57
N VAL A 150 20.51 33.59 5.08
CA VAL A 150 21.46 32.50 5.36
C VAL A 150 20.89 31.49 6.37
N TRP A 151 20.42 31.94 7.53
CA TRP A 151 19.96 31.03 8.59
C TRP A 151 18.57 30.46 8.32
N PRO A 152 17.53 31.26 8.03
CA PRO A 152 16.20 30.70 7.76
C PRO A 152 16.22 29.83 6.51
N GLY A 153 16.87 30.27 5.42
CA GLY A 153 17.00 29.50 4.19
C GLY A 153 17.70 28.16 4.39
N ALA A 154 18.83 28.13 5.11
CA ALA A 154 19.52 26.87 5.41
C ALA A 154 18.65 25.93 6.27
N LEU A 155 17.88 26.45 7.22
CA LEU A 155 16.99 25.64 8.06
C LEU A 155 15.83 25.05 7.25
N ILE A 156 15.19 25.85 6.38
CA ILE A 156 14.15 25.40 5.45
C ILE A 156 14.68 24.25 4.60
N TRP A 157 15.87 24.43 4.01
CA TRP A 157 16.51 23.43 3.19
C TRP A 157 16.80 22.13 3.97
N VAL A 158 17.32 22.22 5.20
CA VAL A 158 17.56 21.02 6.04
C VAL A 158 16.26 20.26 6.28
N VAL A 159 15.16 20.97 6.58
CA VAL A 159 13.86 20.34 6.78
C VAL A 159 13.39 19.65 5.50
N GLN A 160 13.54 20.26 4.33
CA GLN A 160 13.23 19.61 3.04
C GLN A 160 14.02 18.32 2.82
N MET A 161 15.33 18.34 3.10
CA MET A 161 16.21 17.19 2.89
C MET A 161 15.85 16.01 3.81
N VAL A 162 15.42 16.29 5.04
CA VAL A 162 15.05 15.25 6.02
C VAL A 162 13.61 14.75 5.80
N TRP A 163 12.75 15.56 5.19
CA TRP A 163 11.31 15.30 5.13
C TRP A 163 10.95 13.95 4.51
N ILE A 164 11.39 13.68 3.27
CA ILE A 164 11.07 12.42 2.58
C ILE A 164 11.80 11.21 3.21
N PRO A 165 13.10 11.28 3.56
CA PRO A 165 13.76 10.22 4.32
C PRO A 165 13.02 9.79 5.58
N PHE A 166 12.51 10.74 6.37
CA PHE A 166 11.80 10.43 7.60
C PHE A 166 10.37 9.96 7.33
N TRP A 167 9.57 10.74 6.61
CA TRP A 167 8.14 10.46 6.45
C TRP A 167 7.85 9.30 5.48
N ALA A 168 8.52 9.25 4.33
CA ALA A 168 8.26 8.19 3.34
C ALA A 168 9.09 6.93 3.64
N ALA A 169 10.42 7.06 3.67
CA ALA A 169 11.28 5.88 3.84
C ALA A 169 11.26 5.32 5.27
N GLY A 170 10.98 6.15 6.28
CA GLY A 170 10.86 5.76 7.68
C GLY A 170 9.43 5.44 8.09
N VAL A 171 8.55 6.44 8.13
CA VAL A 171 7.19 6.33 8.69
C VAL A 171 6.27 5.48 7.81
N VAL A 172 6.12 5.79 6.52
CA VAL A 172 5.24 5.01 5.62
C VAL A 172 5.72 3.57 5.51
N ASN A 173 6.99 3.34 5.18
CA ASN A 173 7.52 1.97 5.04
C ASN A 173 7.64 1.23 6.37
N GLY A 174 7.92 1.93 7.48
CA GLY A 174 8.05 1.33 8.81
C GLY A 174 6.69 1.09 9.46
N ILE A 175 5.99 2.16 9.83
CA ILE A 175 4.69 2.07 10.53
C ILE A 175 3.63 1.46 9.62
N GLY A 176 3.60 1.83 8.35
CA GLY A 176 2.65 1.29 7.38
C GLY A 176 2.76 -0.22 7.17
N HIS A 177 3.84 -0.88 7.60
CA HIS A 177 3.98 -2.33 7.58
C HIS A 177 4.01 -2.97 8.97
N PHE A 178 3.78 -2.21 10.03
CA PHE A 178 3.96 -2.69 11.41
C PHE A 178 2.74 -2.44 12.29
N TRP A 179 2.05 -1.32 12.13
CA TRP A 179 0.96 -0.93 13.01
C TRP A 179 -0.11 -0.08 12.35
N GLY A 180 -1.36 -0.50 12.51
CA GLY A 180 -2.53 0.18 12.01
C GLY A 180 -3.71 -0.77 11.84
N TYR A 181 -4.74 -0.32 11.12
CA TYR A 181 -5.89 -1.14 10.77
C TYR A 181 -5.74 -1.70 9.34
N ARG A 182 -6.51 -2.73 9.00
CA ARG A 182 -6.54 -3.31 7.65
C ARG A 182 -7.96 -3.34 7.12
N ASN A 183 -8.16 -2.83 5.92
CA ASN A 183 -9.41 -2.98 5.17
C ASN A 183 -9.42 -4.27 4.35
N PHE A 184 -8.24 -4.74 3.92
CA PHE A 184 -8.07 -5.86 3.01
C PHE A 184 -7.09 -6.90 3.57
N ALA A 185 -7.39 -8.16 3.27
CA ALA A 185 -6.54 -9.29 3.58
C ALA A 185 -5.50 -9.48 2.46
N CYS A 186 -4.39 -8.76 2.57
CA CYS A 186 -3.20 -8.98 1.73
C CYS A 186 -2.26 -9.98 2.42
N ALA A 187 -1.41 -10.66 1.65
CA ALA A 187 -0.42 -11.60 2.19
C ALA A 187 0.72 -10.90 2.96
N ASP A 188 0.96 -9.60 2.70
CA ASP A 188 1.95 -8.78 3.39
C ASP A 188 1.46 -8.23 4.76
N ALA A 189 2.34 -7.55 5.49
CA ALA A 189 2.05 -6.93 6.79
C ALA A 189 1.54 -5.47 6.70
N SER A 190 1.14 -4.97 5.52
CA SER A 190 0.69 -3.59 5.33
C SER A 190 -0.53 -3.21 6.18
N THR A 191 -0.59 -1.97 6.64
CA THR A 191 -1.63 -1.43 7.51
C THR A 191 -1.89 0.04 7.16
N ASN A 192 -3.12 0.48 7.36
CA ASN A 192 -3.47 1.89 7.27
C ASN A 192 -3.25 2.57 8.64
N PHE A 193 -2.66 3.76 8.66
CA PHE A 193 -2.45 4.55 9.89
C PHE A 193 -2.89 6.02 9.70
N PHE A 194 -4.19 6.25 9.84
CA PHE A 194 -4.83 7.57 9.71
C PHE A 194 -4.71 8.38 11.03
N PRO A 195 -4.63 9.74 11.04
CA PRO A 195 -4.99 10.70 9.99
C PRO A 195 -3.85 11.60 9.45
N LEU A 196 -2.69 11.04 9.09
CA LEU A 196 -1.54 11.84 8.66
C LEU A 196 -1.62 12.31 7.19
N GLY A 197 -2.74 12.13 6.49
CA GLY A 197 -2.86 12.24 5.04
C GLY A 197 -2.49 13.59 4.47
N ILE A 198 -2.68 14.66 5.24
CA ILE A 198 -2.25 16.00 4.87
C ILE A 198 -0.71 16.08 4.84
N LEU A 199 -0.04 15.47 5.82
CA LEU A 199 1.41 15.51 5.98
C LEU A 199 2.17 14.51 5.13
N ILE A 200 1.53 13.45 4.60
CA ILE A 200 2.23 12.41 3.82
C ILE A 200 1.51 12.03 2.52
N GLY A 201 0.60 12.87 2.01
CA GLY A 201 0.06 12.67 0.66
C GLY A 201 -1.03 11.61 0.56
N GLY A 202 -1.56 11.13 1.69
CA GLY A 202 -2.46 9.97 1.76
C GLY A 202 -1.75 8.62 1.74
N GLU A 203 -0.42 8.61 1.76
CA GLU A 203 0.41 7.39 1.73
C GLU A 203 0.28 6.55 3.01
N GLU A 204 -0.37 7.04 4.08
CA GLU A 204 -0.70 6.19 5.23
C GLU A 204 -1.71 5.09 4.92
N LEU A 205 -2.43 5.18 3.80
CA LEU A 205 -3.46 4.23 3.40
C LEU A 205 -2.82 3.01 2.73
N HIS A 206 -1.80 2.49 3.40
CA HIS A 206 -0.82 1.56 2.86
C HIS A 206 -1.38 0.16 2.63
N ASN A 207 -2.30 -0.31 3.48
CA ASN A 207 -3.00 -1.57 3.25
C ASN A 207 -3.94 -1.50 2.04
N ASN A 208 -4.60 -0.37 1.83
CA ASN A 208 -5.41 -0.18 0.62
C ASN A 208 -4.53 -0.18 -0.62
N HIS A 209 -3.39 0.50 -0.53
CA HIS A 209 -2.38 0.57 -1.58
C HIS A 209 -1.83 -0.81 -1.94
N HIS A 210 -1.37 -1.59 -0.97
CA HIS A 210 -0.86 -2.95 -1.22
C HIS A 210 -1.92 -3.90 -1.78
N ALA A 211 -3.18 -3.76 -1.38
CA ALA A 211 -4.29 -4.50 -1.97
C ALA A 211 -4.51 -4.15 -3.45
N PHE A 212 -4.47 -2.86 -3.79
CA PHE A 212 -4.77 -2.35 -5.13
C PHE A 212 -3.67 -1.42 -5.64
N ALA A 213 -2.44 -1.95 -5.78
CA ALA A 213 -1.26 -1.12 -6.08
C ALA A 213 -1.40 -0.28 -7.35
N THR A 214 -2.17 -0.75 -8.33
CA THR A 214 -2.41 -0.01 -9.58
C THR A 214 -3.54 1.04 -9.50
N SER A 215 -4.20 1.20 -8.35
CA SER A 215 -5.24 2.22 -8.13
C SER A 215 -4.61 3.60 -7.96
N ALA A 216 -5.13 4.61 -8.65
CA ALA A 216 -4.69 6.00 -8.47
C ALA A 216 -5.24 6.62 -7.18
N LYS A 217 -6.24 5.99 -6.56
CA LYS A 217 -6.87 6.39 -5.30
C LYS A 217 -6.48 5.41 -4.21
N LEU A 218 -5.87 5.90 -3.13
CA LEU A 218 -5.47 5.09 -1.98
C LEU A 218 -6.59 4.97 -0.94
N SER A 219 -7.52 5.94 -0.88
CA SER A 219 -8.68 5.86 0.00
C SER A 219 -9.78 4.93 -0.50
N ASN A 220 -10.31 4.13 0.42
CA ASN A 220 -11.38 3.18 0.19
C ASN A 220 -12.59 3.41 1.13
N LYS A 221 -12.38 3.92 2.34
CA LYS A 221 -13.46 4.30 3.27
C LYS A 221 -13.77 5.79 3.17
N TRP A 222 -15.01 6.16 3.51
CA TRP A 222 -15.50 7.53 3.40
C TRP A 222 -14.75 8.52 4.31
N TYR A 223 -14.19 8.05 5.43
CA TYR A 223 -13.43 8.85 6.38
C TYR A 223 -11.92 8.90 6.07
N GLU A 224 -11.44 8.11 5.11
CA GLU A 224 -10.03 8.09 4.72
C GLU A 224 -9.73 9.26 3.79
N PHE A 225 -8.84 10.14 4.22
CA PHE A 225 -8.46 11.32 3.45
C PHE A 225 -7.22 11.05 2.58
N ASP A 226 -7.37 11.22 1.27
CA ASP A 226 -6.30 11.05 0.28
C ASP A 226 -6.10 12.37 -0.48
N VAL A 227 -5.13 13.17 -0.03
CA VAL A 227 -4.83 14.47 -0.64
C VAL A 227 -4.17 14.31 -2.03
N GLY A 228 -3.41 13.24 -2.26
CA GLY A 228 -2.87 12.92 -3.57
C GLY A 228 -3.98 12.70 -4.60
N TRP A 229 -5.07 12.00 -4.21
CA TRP A 229 -6.24 11.83 -5.05
C TRP A 229 -6.94 13.14 -5.35
N LEU A 230 -7.09 14.03 -4.36
CA LEU A 230 -7.64 15.37 -4.57
C LEU A 230 -6.86 16.10 -5.69
N TYR A 231 -5.53 16.16 -5.61
CA TYR A 231 -4.72 16.81 -6.64
C TYR A 231 -4.79 16.15 -8.01
N ILE A 232 -4.81 14.82 -8.06
CA ILE A 232 -5.01 14.08 -9.32
C ILE A 232 -6.35 14.46 -9.96
N ARG A 233 -7.42 14.54 -9.17
CA ARG A 233 -8.75 14.97 -9.67
C ARG A 233 -8.75 16.41 -10.16
N LEU A 234 -8.08 17.33 -9.45
CA LEU A 234 -7.94 18.71 -9.90
C LEU A 234 -7.21 18.78 -11.25
N MET A 235 -6.11 18.05 -11.42
CA MET A 235 -5.38 17.98 -12.69
C MET A 235 -6.17 17.31 -13.81
N GLU A 236 -6.94 16.27 -13.51
CA GLU A 236 -7.80 15.61 -14.50
C GLU A 236 -8.90 16.54 -15.02
N MET A 237 -9.52 17.36 -14.14
CA MET A 237 -10.56 18.32 -14.55
C MET A 237 -10.06 19.35 -15.57
N ILE A 238 -8.78 19.70 -15.54
CA ILE A 238 -8.15 20.63 -16.48
C ILE A 238 -7.36 19.92 -17.60
N GLY A 239 -7.52 18.61 -17.74
CA GLY A 239 -6.90 17.82 -18.82
C GLY A 239 -5.40 17.57 -18.69
N LEU A 240 -4.81 17.82 -17.51
CA LEU A 240 -3.38 17.62 -17.24
C LEU A 240 -3.03 16.22 -16.73
N ALA A 241 -4.03 15.42 -16.35
CA ALA A 241 -3.85 14.03 -15.93
C ALA A 241 -4.99 13.16 -16.46
N ARG A 242 -4.75 11.85 -16.56
CA ARG A 242 -5.78 10.85 -16.88
C ARG A 242 -5.63 9.67 -15.93
N VAL A 243 -6.65 9.41 -15.12
CA VAL A 243 -6.69 8.22 -14.26
C VAL A 243 -6.89 6.98 -15.13
N LYS A 244 -6.03 5.97 -14.94
CA LYS A 244 -6.15 4.69 -15.67
C LYS A 244 -6.98 3.67 -14.91
N LYS A 245 -6.74 3.58 -13.61
CA LYS A 245 -7.30 2.53 -12.76
C LYS A 245 -7.65 3.06 -11.39
N VAL A 246 -8.74 2.54 -10.86
CA VAL A 246 -9.17 2.70 -9.46
C VAL A 246 -9.53 1.33 -8.93
N ALA A 247 -9.41 1.13 -7.61
CA ALA A 247 -9.85 -0.10 -6.97
C ALA A 247 -11.31 -0.40 -7.34
N PRO A 248 -11.65 -1.63 -7.76
CA PRO A 248 -13.02 -2.02 -8.06
C PRO A 248 -13.92 -1.82 -6.84
N ILE A 249 -15.12 -1.28 -7.06
CA ILE A 249 -16.14 -1.18 -6.03
C ILE A 249 -17.04 -2.41 -6.17
N PRO A 250 -17.14 -3.29 -5.14
CA PRO A 250 -18.00 -4.45 -5.20
C PRO A 250 -19.45 -4.07 -5.48
N ARG A 251 -20.03 -4.68 -6.53
CA ARG A 251 -21.46 -4.61 -6.83
C ARG A 251 -22.12 -5.88 -6.35
N LEU A 252 -23.14 -5.74 -5.51
CA LEU A 252 -23.93 -6.87 -5.02
C LEU A 252 -25.32 -6.81 -5.67
N GLY A 253 -25.68 -7.85 -6.40
CA GLY A 253 -26.99 -8.05 -6.98
C GLY A 253 -27.87 -9.01 -6.18
N ALA A 254 -28.91 -9.52 -6.83
CA ALA A 254 -29.70 -10.62 -6.29
C ALA A 254 -28.88 -11.92 -6.22
N ILE A 255 -29.28 -12.83 -5.32
CA ILE A 255 -28.66 -14.14 -5.20
C ILE A 255 -28.88 -14.91 -6.51
N ARG A 256 -27.79 -15.32 -7.16
CA ARG A 256 -27.87 -16.12 -8.39
C ARG A 256 -27.96 -17.62 -8.09
N PRO A 257 -28.85 -18.38 -8.74
CA PRO A 257 -28.97 -19.84 -8.54
C PRO A 257 -27.78 -20.62 -9.10
N ALA A 258 -27.32 -20.25 -10.30
CA ALA A 258 -26.19 -20.90 -10.95
C ALA A 258 -24.87 -20.18 -10.63
N ILE A 259 -23.82 -20.97 -10.42
CA ILE A 259 -22.45 -20.50 -10.32
C ILE A 259 -21.82 -20.73 -11.70
N ASP A 260 -21.60 -19.65 -12.42
CA ASP A 260 -21.10 -19.61 -13.79
C ASP A 260 -19.73 -18.90 -13.87
N LEU A 261 -19.18 -18.83 -15.09
CA LEU A 261 -17.92 -18.13 -15.34
C LEU A 261 -17.98 -16.65 -14.96
N ASP A 262 -19.11 -15.99 -15.16
CA ASP A 262 -19.29 -14.57 -14.82
C ASP A 262 -19.26 -14.35 -13.30
N MET A 263 -19.82 -15.27 -12.51
CA MET A 263 -19.70 -15.27 -11.05
C MET A 263 -18.27 -15.48 -10.61
N LEU A 264 -17.56 -16.46 -11.19
CA LEU A 264 -16.16 -16.66 -10.89
C LEU A 264 -15.35 -15.39 -11.18
N GLN A 265 -15.56 -14.76 -12.34
CA GLN A 265 -14.88 -13.51 -12.69
C GLN A 265 -15.21 -12.39 -11.70
N ALA A 266 -16.47 -12.23 -11.27
CA ALA A 266 -16.84 -11.24 -10.27
C ALA A 266 -16.16 -11.49 -8.92
N VAL A 267 -16.15 -12.74 -8.44
CA VAL A 267 -15.52 -13.14 -7.18
C VAL A 267 -14.01 -12.91 -7.24
N VAL A 268 -13.34 -13.32 -8.34
CA VAL A 268 -11.90 -13.13 -8.54
C VAL A 268 -11.54 -11.64 -8.66
N THR A 269 -12.36 -10.85 -9.36
CA THR A 269 -12.18 -9.39 -9.50
C THR A 269 -12.25 -8.70 -8.14
N HIS A 270 -13.20 -9.11 -7.30
CA HIS A 270 -13.44 -8.53 -5.97
C HIS A 270 -12.82 -9.35 -4.83
N ARG A 271 -11.81 -10.19 -5.12
CA ARG A 271 -11.22 -11.17 -4.18
C ARG A 271 -10.81 -10.58 -2.83
N TYR A 272 -10.31 -9.35 -2.79
CA TYR A 272 -9.91 -8.70 -1.55
C TYR A 272 -11.12 -8.31 -0.67
N ASP A 273 -12.25 -7.87 -1.26
CA ASP A 273 -13.49 -7.69 -0.49
C ASP A 273 -14.04 -9.04 -0.05
N VAL A 274 -14.08 -10.03 -0.95
CA VAL A 274 -14.51 -11.41 -0.64
C VAL A 274 -13.77 -11.95 0.59
N LEU A 275 -12.45 -11.90 0.60
CA LEU A 275 -11.63 -12.34 1.73
C LEU A 275 -11.84 -11.48 2.98
N ALA A 276 -11.93 -10.15 2.86
CA ALA A 276 -12.19 -9.29 4.01
C ALA A 276 -13.53 -9.63 4.68
N LYS A 277 -14.58 -9.93 3.89
CA LYS A 277 -15.88 -10.38 4.39
C LYS A 277 -15.79 -11.79 4.98
N TYR A 278 -15.05 -12.70 4.35
CA TYR A 278 -14.84 -14.05 4.86
C TYR A 278 -14.15 -14.03 6.22
N LEU A 279 -13.10 -13.21 6.38
CA LEU A 279 -12.41 -13.08 7.67
C LEU A 279 -13.31 -12.48 8.74
N LYS A 280 -14.24 -11.58 8.39
CA LYS A 280 -15.24 -11.08 9.33
C LYS A 280 -16.18 -12.21 9.77
N THR A 281 -16.63 -13.03 8.83
CA THR A 281 -17.43 -14.25 9.09
C THR A 281 -16.68 -15.22 10.01
N LEU A 282 -15.41 -15.52 9.70
CA LEU A 282 -14.55 -16.40 10.50
C LEU A 282 -14.32 -15.87 11.91
N ARG A 283 -14.10 -14.55 12.07
CA ARG A 283 -13.94 -13.92 13.40
C ARG A 283 -15.23 -13.95 14.23
N HIS A 284 -16.39 -13.92 13.58
CA HIS A 284 -17.69 -14.06 14.24
C HIS A 284 -17.88 -15.49 14.73
N LEU A 285 -17.63 -16.48 13.88
CA LEU A 285 -17.64 -17.89 14.27
C LEU A 285 -16.66 -18.14 15.42
N ALA A 286 -15.41 -17.65 15.30
CA ALA A 286 -14.42 -17.78 16.36
C ALA A 286 -14.86 -17.13 17.68
N ALA A 287 -15.66 -16.05 17.65
CA ALA A 287 -16.20 -15.47 18.87
C ALA A 287 -17.15 -16.44 19.59
N GLU A 288 -18.10 -17.02 18.84
CA GLU A 288 -19.07 -17.98 19.37
C GLU A 288 -18.37 -19.24 19.90
N GLU A 289 -17.41 -19.78 19.14
CA GLU A 289 -16.64 -20.97 19.53
C GLU A 289 -15.74 -20.71 20.75
N PHE A 290 -15.13 -19.52 20.85
CA PHE A 290 -14.29 -19.18 22.01
C PHE A 290 -15.10 -19.03 23.28
N ASP A 291 -16.33 -18.52 23.19
CA ASP A 291 -17.24 -18.44 24.33
C ASP A 291 -17.64 -19.85 24.81
N GLN A 292 -17.92 -20.78 23.89
CA GLN A 292 -18.20 -22.18 24.22
C GLN A 292 -16.99 -22.91 24.83
N LEU A 293 -15.80 -22.68 24.26
CA LEU A 293 -14.54 -23.26 24.74
C LEU A 293 -13.98 -22.59 26.00
N ARG A 294 -14.63 -21.52 26.48
CA ARG A 294 -14.21 -20.70 27.62
C ARG A 294 -12.78 -20.17 27.48
N ILE A 295 -12.40 -19.79 26.26
CA ILE A 295 -11.10 -19.16 26.00
C ILE A 295 -11.12 -17.75 26.59
N ASP A 296 -10.05 -17.36 27.29
CA ASP A 296 -10.00 -16.06 27.92
C ASP A 296 -10.01 -14.92 26.90
N ALA A 297 -10.52 -13.75 27.29
CA ALA A 297 -10.69 -12.64 26.35
C ALA A 297 -9.38 -12.12 25.73
N ARG A 298 -8.24 -12.25 26.43
CA ARG A 298 -6.93 -11.81 25.93
C ARG A 298 -6.41 -12.81 24.90
N GLU A 299 -6.48 -14.10 25.20
CA GLU A 299 -6.16 -15.17 24.26
C GLU A 299 -7.08 -15.13 23.04
N GLY A 300 -8.38 -14.97 23.23
CA GLY A 300 -9.36 -14.88 22.13
C GLY A 300 -9.07 -13.71 21.19
N ARG A 301 -8.66 -12.54 21.71
CA ARG A 301 -8.21 -11.42 20.86
C ARG A 301 -6.95 -11.76 20.08
N SER A 302 -5.98 -12.42 20.73
CA SER A 302 -4.75 -12.89 20.09
C SER A 302 -5.04 -13.89 18.97
N MET A 303 -5.92 -14.87 19.21
CA MET A 303 -6.28 -15.90 18.23
C MET A 303 -7.09 -15.33 17.05
N LYS A 304 -8.02 -14.41 17.30
CA LYS A 304 -8.76 -13.70 16.23
C LYS A 304 -7.85 -12.89 15.30
N ARG A 305 -6.69 -12.44 15.80
CA ARG A 305 -5.65 -11.82 14.98
C ARG A 305 -4.98 -12.88 14.11
N LEU A 306 -4.47 -13.96 14.70
CA LEU A 306 -3.80 -15.06 13.98
C LEU A 306 -4.69 -15.69 12.89
N LEU A 307 -5.99 -15.86 13.14
CA LEU A 307 -6.95 -16.37 12.16
C LEU A 307 -7.04 -15.52 10.88
N GLY A 308 -6.67 -14.23 10.95
CA GLY A 308 -6.67 -13.32 9.81
C GLY A 308 -5.32 -13.19 9.10
N GLU A 309 -4.26 -13.80 9.63
CA GLU A 309 -2.93 -13.79 9.03
C GLU A 309 -2.80 -14.96 8.04
N ASP A 310 -1.77 -14.94 7.18
CA ASP A 310 -1.47 -16.06 6.29
C ASP A 310 -0.82 -17.19 7.11
N GLY A 311 -1.52 -18.32 7.22
CA GLY A 311 -1.06 -19.47 8.00
C GLY A 311 0.27 -20.08 7.53
N ALA A 312 0.67 -19.86 6.27
CA ALA A 312 1.97 -20.29 5.77
C ALA A 312 3.12 -19.39 6.25
N ALA A 313 2.83 -18.11 6.52
CA ALA A 313 3.81 -17.11 6.95
C ALA A 313 3.94 -16.99 8.48
N LEU A 314 3.08 -17.67 9.25
CA LEU A 314 3.11 -17.62 10.71
C LEU A 314 4.37 -18.27 11.29
N PRO A 315 5.04 -17.62 12.28
CA PRO A 315 6.09 -18.25 13.07
C PRO A 315 5.63 -19.54 13.74
N ALA A 316 6.51 -20.55 13.84
CA ALA A 316 6.17 -21.87 14.40
C ALA A 316 5.42 -21.83 15.75
N PRO A 317 5.81 -21.01 16.75
CA PRO A 317 5.09 -20.96 18.02
C PRO A 317 3.66 -20.41 17.89
N GLN A 318 3.43 -19.50 16.94
CA GLN A 318 2.09 -18.95 16.70
C GLN A 318 1.21 -19.95 15.94
N LYS A 319 1.82 -20.68 14.99
CA LYS A 319 1.17 -21.74 14.24
C LYS A 319 0.71 -22.88 15.16
N GLU A 320 1.57 -23.34 16.07
CA GLU A 320 1.23 -24.39 17.05
C GLU A 320 0.06 -23.96 17.95
N ARG A 321 0.07 -22.72 18.44
CA ARG A 321 -1.03 -22.18 19.24
C ARG A 321 -2.33 -22.11 18.48
N LEU A 322 -2.29 -21.70 17.21
CA LEU A 322 -3.46 -21.66 16.35
C LEU A 322 -4.01 -23.07 16.14
N THR A 323 -3.16 -24.03 15.77
CA THR A 323 -3.55 -25.44 15.61
C THR A 323 -4.21 -26.00 16.86
N ALA A 324 -3.63 -25.77 18.05
CA ALA A 324 -4.19 -26.27 19.31
C ALA A 324 -5.61 -25.76 19.62
N VAL A 325 -5.97 -24.56 19.13
CA VAL A 325 -7.33 -24.03 19.26
C VAL A 325 -8.25 -24.61 18.19
N LEU A 326 -7.78 -24.76 16.95
CA LEU A 326 -8.54 -25.38 15.86
C LEU A 326 -8.89 -26.85 16.19
N ASP A 327 -7.97 -27.60 16.80
CA ASP A 327 -8.19 -28.99 17.21
C ASP A 327 -9.30 -29.14 18.26
N ARG A 328 -9.67 -28.05 18.94
CA ARG A 328 -10.74 -28.02 19.96
C ARG A 328 -12.11 -27.64 19.38
N SER A 329 -12.18 -27.14 18.15
CA SER A 329 -13.43 -26.73 17.50
C SER A 329 -13.44 -27.16 16.03
N GLU A 330 -14.15 -28.24 15.75
CA GLU A 330 -14.37 -28.74 14.39
C GLU A 330 -15.01 -27.68 13.47
N PRO A 331 -16.03 -26.90 13.89
CA PRO A 331 -16.58 -25.83 13.07
C PRO A 331 -15.53 -24.78 12.67
N LEU A 332 -14.71 -24.35 13.64
CA LEU A 332 -13.68 -23.34 13.40
C LEU A 332 -12.56 -23.88 12.51
N ALA A 333 -12.11 -25.12 12.73
CA ALA A 333 -11.13 -25.79 11.88
C ALA A 333 -11.61 -25.91 10.43
N LYS A 334 -12.86 -26.32 10.22
CA LYS A 334 -13.48 -26.43 8.90
C LYS A 334 -13.56 -25.07 8.21
N ALA A 335 -14.05 -24.04 8.88
CA ALA A 335 -14.11 -22.69 8.35
C ALA A 335 -12.71 -22.10 8.06
N TYR A 336 -11.72 -22.41 8.90
CA TYR A 336 -10.34 -21.99 8.65
C TYR A 336 -9.75 -22.68 7.40
N ALA A 337 -9.95 -23.99 7.24
CA ALA A 337 -9.51 -24.74 6.06
C ALA A 337 -10.18 -24.24 4.77
N MET A 338 -11.49 -23.99 4.81
CA MET A 338 -12.24 -23.49 3.65
C MET A 338 -11.78 -22.10 3.17
N ARG A 339 -11.09 -21.32 4.03
CA ARG A 339 -10.44 -20.07 3.61
C ARG A 339 -9.37 -20.35 2.54
N ALA A 340 -8.52 -21.33 2.78
CA ALA A 340 -7.42 -21.67 1.89
C ALA A 340 -7.94 -22.18 0.54
N ASP A 341 -9.02 -22.98 0.56
CA ASP A 341 -9.71 -23.42 -0.67
C ASP A 341 -10.24 -22.24 -1.49
N LEU A 342 -10.78 -21.22 -0.83
CA LEU A 342 -11.30 -20.03 -1.50
C LEU A 342 -10.15 -19.20 -2.10
N GLU A 343 -9.04 -19.03 -1.37
CA GLU A 343 -7.85 -18.34 -1.86
C GLU A 343 -7.21 -19.04 -3.07
N ALA A 344 -7.30 -20.38 -3.13
CA ALA A 344 -6.77 -21.16 -4.23
C ALA A 344 -7.43 -20.84 -5.60
N LEU A 345 -8.67 -20.31 -5.61
CA LEU A 345 -9.39 -19.94 -6.84
C LEU A 345 -8.70 -18.84 -7.66
N TRP A 346 -7.91 -17.99 -7.01
CA TRP A 346 -7.16 -16.91 -7.66
C TRP A 346 -5.66 -16.97 -7.38
N ALA A 347 -5.20 -18.07 -6.78
CA ALA A 347 -3.78 -18.39 -6.75
C ALA A 347 -3.29 -18.63 -8.19
N ARG A 348 -1.99 -18.41 -8.44
CA ARG A 348 -1.38 -18.75 -9.73
C ARG A 348 -1.50 -20.27 -9.93
N SER A 349 -2.41 -20.70 -10.80
CA SER A 349 -2.64 -22.10 -11.12
C SER A 349 -2.73 -22.30 -12.63
N SER A 350 -2.47 -23.53 -13.09
CA SER A 350 -2.68 -23.96 -14.48
C SER A 350 -4.12 -24.41 -14.75
N ALA A 351 -5.06 -24.12 -13.83
CA ALA A 351 -6.44 -24.59 -13.92
C ALA A 351 -7.19 -23.90 -15.06
N SER A 352 -8.03 -24.65 -15.77
CA SER A 352 -8.93 -24.08 -16.77
C SER A 352 -10.07 -23.30 -16.12
N HIS A 353 -10.71 -22.41 -16.88
CA HIS A 353 -11.90 -21.68 -16.41
C HIS A 353 -12.99 -22.63 -15.89
N ASP A 354 -13.26 -23.74 -16.58
CA ASP A 354 -14.26 -24.73 -16.16
C ASP A 354 -13.88 -25.42 -14.84
N GLN A 355 -12.59 -25.71 -14.63
CA GLN A 355 -12.10 -26.28 -13.38
C GLN A 355 -12.27 -25.30 -12.23
N LEU A 356 -11.98 -24.02 -12.43
CA LEU A 356 -12.16 -22.98 -11.40
C LEU A 356 -13.64 -22.74 -11.08
N VAL A 357 -14.52 -22.76 -12.09
CA VAL A 357 -15.98 -22.67 -11.88
C VAL A 357 -16.45 -23.86 -11.05
N LYS A 358 -16.00 -25.08 -11.38
CA LYS A 358 -16.33 -26.28 -10.61
C LYS A 358 -15.80 -26.21 -9.17
N GLN A 359 -14.57 -25.73 -8.97
CA GLN A 359 -14.03 -25.54 -7.62
C GLN A 359 -14.86 -24.56 -6.81
N LEU A 360 -15.35 -23.47 -7.42
CA LEU A 360 -16.23 -22.52 -6.75
C LEU A 360 -17.59 -23.15 -6.43
N GLN A 361 -18.16 -23.95 -7.34
CA GLN A 361 -19.37 -24.73 -7.10
C GLN A 361 -19.21 -25.68 -5.91
N ASP A 362 -18.13 -26.46 -5.89
CA ASP A 362 -17.83 -27.39 -4.81
C ASP A 362 -17.64 -26.66 -3.48
N TRP A 363 -16.98 -25.50 -3.50
CA TRP A 363 -16.80 -24.66 -2.32
C TRP A 363 -18.13 -24.18 -1.75
N VAL A 364 -19.03 -23.64 -2.60
CA VAL A 364 -20.36 -23.18 -2.19
C VAL A 364 -21.20 -24.34 -1.67
N ALA A 365 -21.19 -25.48 -2.36
CA ALA A 365 -21.93 -26.66 -1.89
C ALA A 365 -21.43 -27.14 -0.53
N ARG A 366 -20.11 -27.19 -0.30
CA ARG A 366 -19.54 -27.53 1.01
C ARG A 366 -19.93 -26.53 2.10
N ALA A 367 -20.00 -25.24 1.78
CA ALA A 367 -20.41 -24.20 2.71
C ALA A 367 -21.90 -24.34 3.08
N GLU A 368 -22.77 -24.57 2.10
CA GLU A 368 -24.22 -24.75 2.28
C GLU A 368 -24.57 -26.04 3.05
N HIS A 369 -23.78 -27.11 2.89
CA HIS A 369 -23.97 -28.37 3.64
C HIS A 369 -23.07 -28.47 4.87
N SER A 370 -22.48 -27.36 5.31
CA SER A 370 -21.48 -27.41 6.38
C SER A 370 -22.09 -27.63 7.76
N GLY A 371 -23.36 -27.23 7.96
CA GLY A 371 -24.01 -27.10 9.27
C GLY A 371 -23.53 -25.87 10.05
N ILE A 372 -22.72 -25.01 9.43
CA ILE A 372 -22.14 -23.81 10.04
C ILE A 372 -22.82 -22.60 9.43
N ARG A 373 -23.77 -22.02 10.17
CA ARG A 373 -24.60 -20.88 9.75
C ARG A 373 -23.80 -19.76 9.07
N GLN A 374 -22.63 -19.43 9.61
CA GLN A 374 -21.77 -18.35 9.11
C GLN A 374 -21.21 -18.65 7.71
N LEU A 375 -20.90 -19.91 7.39
CA LEU A 375 -20.46 -20.32 6.05
C LEU A 375 -21.62 -20.34 5.06
N GLU A 376 -22.80 -20.80 5.50
CA GLU A 376 -24.04 -20.77 4.71
C GLU A 376 -24.43 -19.34 4.34
N GLU A 377 -24.42 -18.41 5.30
CA GLU A 377 -24.68 -16.99 5.03
C GLU A 377 -23.64 -16.37 4.08
N PHE A 378 -22.37 -16.78 4.21
CA PHE A 378 -21.31 -16.28 3.33
C PHE A 378 -21.45 -16.81 1.90
N SER A 379 -21.87 -18.07 1.71
CA SER A 379 -22.08 -18.64 0.37
C SER A 379 -23.17 -17.88 -0.39
N LEU A 380 -24.27 -17.51 0.29
CA LEU A 380 -25.33 -16.68 -0.27
C LEU A 380 -24.79 -15.31 -0.70
N ARG A 381 -23.96 -14.68 0.14
CA ARG A 381 -23.31 -13.41 -0.21
C ARG A 381 -22.40 -13.55 -1.42
N LEU A 382 -21.63 -14.63 -1.50
CA LEU A 382 -20.71 -14.88 -2.61
C LEU A 382 -21.47 -14.95 -3.95
N ARG A 383 -22.68 -15.50 -3.93
CA ARG A 383 -23.59 -15.57 -5.09
C ARG A 383 -24.22 -14.23 -5.50
N CYS A 384 -24.02 -13.17 -4.70
CA CYS A 384 -24.47 -11.82 -5.03
C CYS A 384 -23.41 -10.99 -5.77
N TYR A 385 -22.13 -11.40 -5.81
CA TYR A 385 -21.11 -10.60 -6.49
C TYR A 385 -21.39 -10.49 -7.99
N ALA A 386 -21.22 -9.28 -8.53
CA ALA A 386 -21.36 -8.97 -9.94
C ALA A 386 -20.20 -8.07 -10.42
N VAL A 387 -19.95 -8.11 -11.74
CA VAL A 387 -18.93 -7.27 -12.41
C VAL A 387 -19.40 -5.83 -12.55
#